data_AF-A0A1B6MTS2-F1
#
_entry.id   AF-A0A1B6MTS2-F1
#
_cell.length_a   1.000
_cell.length_b   1.000
_cell.length_c   1.000
_cell.angle_alpha   90.00
_cell.angle_beta   90.00
_cell.angle_gamma   90.00
#
_symmetry.space_group_name_H-M   'P 1'
#
loop_
_entity.id
_entity.type
_entity.pdbx_description
1 polymer ?
#
loop_
_entity_poly.entity_id
_entity_poly.type
_entity_poly.pdbx_seq_one_letter_code
_entity_poly.pdbx_strand_id
1 'polypeptide(L)'
;LHLVICMSPVGDAFRRRCRMFPSLVNCCTIDWFVEWPEEALLSVAQDSLRDIKRTDLIESMANMCYTIHQSVGDMTVRFFEEMRRHYYVTPSSYLELLKQYHSLLEKKTKQTTYMRDRIQNGLHKLYETNELV
;
A
#
# COMPACT_ATOMS: atom_id res chain seq x y z
N LEU A 1 -3.76 -20.50 -29.81
CA LEU A 1 -3.94 -20.71 -28.36
C LEU A 1 -2.79 -19.98 -27.67
N HIS A 2 -3.09 -18.97 -26.86
CA HIS A 2 -2.08 -18.26 -26.05
C HIS A 2 -2.19 -18.77 -24.61
N LEU A 3 -1.07 -19.20 -24.04
CA LEU A 3 -1.01 -19.77 -22.69
C LEU A 3 0.06 -19.01 -21.90
N VAL A 4 -0.32 -18.54 -20.70
CA VAL A 4 0.56 -17.82 -19.77
C VAL A 4 0.68 -18.64 -18.50
N ILE A 5 1.90 -18.84 -18.01
CA ILE A 5 2.17 -19.61 -16.78
C ILE A 5 2.90 -18.71 -15.79
N CYS A 6 2.29 -18.49 -14.63
CA CYS A 6 2.93 -17.77 -13.53
C CYS A 6 3.60 -18.77 -12.59
N MET A 7 4.91 -18.66 -12.39
CA MET A 7 5.67 -19.48 -11.44
C MET A 7 6.48 -18.59 -10.52
N SER A 8 6.58 -18.97 -9.24
CA SER A 8 7.52 -18.31 -8.34
C SER A 8 8.94 -18.84 -8.58
N PRO A 9 9.95 -17.96 -8.74
CA PRO A 9 11.34 -18.39 -8.86
C PRO A 9 11.93 -18.82 -7.50
N VAL A 10 11.20 -18.63 -6.40
CA VAL A 10 11.66 -18.97 -5.05
C VAL A 10 11.71 -20.49 -4.86
N GLY A 11 12.89 -20.99 -4.48
CA GLY A 11 13.14 -22.40 -4.19
C GLY A 11 13.42 -23.27 -5.44
N ASP A 12 13.50 -24.59 -5.22
CA ASP A 12 13.97 -25.52 -6.27
C ASP A 12 12.89 -25.99 -7.26
N ALA A 13 11.62 -25.70 -7.00
CA ALA A 13 10.51 -26.22 -7.80
C ALA A 13 10.54 -25.70 -9.24
N PHE A 14 10.76 -24.40 -9.44
CA PHE A 14 10.86 -23.79 -10.77
C PHE A 14 12.00 -24.42 -11.58
N ARG A 15 13.20 -24.46 -10.99
CA ARG A 15 14.39 -25.07 -11.60
C ARG A 15 14.17 -26.54 -11.99
N ARG A 16 13.53 -27.34 -11.14
CA ARG A 16 13.20 -28.74 -11.45
C ARG A 16 12.22 -28.86 -12.62
N ARG A 17 11.19 -28.00 -12.68
CA ARG A 17 10.21 -28.00 -13.79
C ARG A 17 10.86 -27.62 -15.12
N CYS A 18 11.72 -26.60 -15.15
CA CYS A 18 12.44 -26.24 -16.37
C CYS A 18 13.35 -27.37 -16.89
N ARG A 19 13.94 -28.18 -15.98
CA ARG A 19 14.74 -29.36 -16.36
C ARG A 19 13.89 -30.52 -16.88
N MET A 20 12.73 -30.77 -16.26
CA MET A 20 11.81 -31.83 -16.70
C MET A 20 11.12 -31.49 -18.03
N PHE A 21 10.87 -30.20 -18.29
CA PHE A 21 10.15 -29.71 -19.46
C PHE A 21 10.93 -28.59 -20.17
N PRO A 22 11.90 -28.92 -21.05
CA PRO A 22 12.73 -27.94 -21.75
C PRO A 22 11.95 -26.96 -22.63
N SER A 23 10.76 -27.35 -23.09
CA SER A 23 9.86 -26.50 -23.88
C SER A 23 9.44 -25.23 -23.14
N LEU A 24 9.41 -25.23 -21.80
CA LEU A 24 9.11 -24.03 -21.00
C LEU A 24 10.16 -22.92 -21.17
N VAL A 25 11.39 -23.28 -21.52
CA VAL A 25 12.48 -22.31 -21.74
C VAL A 25 12.68 -22.06 -23.24
N ASN A 26 12.53 -23.10 -24.08
CA ASN A 26 12.81 -23.00 -25.51
C ASN A 26 11.66 -22.42 -26.33
N CYS A 27 10.41 -22.59 -25.88
CA CYS A 27 9.21 -22.21 -26.66
C CYS A 27 8.37 -21.11 -25.99
N CYS A 28 8.74 -20.65 -24.80
CA CYS A 28 8.05 -19.58 -24.10
C CYS A 28 8.98 -18.37 -23.93
N THR A 29 8.39 -17.17 -23.88
CA THR A 29 9.11 -15.96 -23.46
C THR A 29 9.07 -15.88 -21.94
N ILE A 30 10.22 -15.66 -21.32
CA ILE A 30 10.32 -15.47 -19.87
C ILE A 30 10.26 -13.98 -19.58
N ASP A 31 9.32 -13.59 -18.73
CA ASP A 31 9.18 -12.24 -18.22
C ASP A 31 9.43 -12.25 -16.70
N TRP A 32 10.34 -11.39 -16.24
CA TRP A 32 10.78 -11.35 -14.85
C TRP A 32 10.09 -10.23 -14.10
N PHE A 33 9.36 -10.59 -13.05
CA PHE A 33 8.76 -9.63 -12.13
C PHE A 33 9.73 -9.34 -11.00
N VAL A 34 10.33 -8.15 -11.06
CA VAL A 34 11.22 -7.61 -10.03
C VAL A 34 10.45 -6.73 -9.05
N GLU A 35 11.10 -6.38 -7.95
CA GLU A 35 10.59 -5.38 -7.01
C GLU A 35 10.32 -4.05 -7.73
N TRP A 36 9.30 -3.34 -7.28
CA TRP A 36 8.96 -2.05 -7.87
C TRP A 36 10.04 -1.02 -7.57
N PRO A 37 10.51 -0.28 -8.58
CA PRO A 37 11.45 0.81 -8.36
C PRO A 37 10.77 1.94 -7.58
N GLU A 38 11.59 2.83 -7.01
CA GLU A 38 11.13 3.98 -6.23
C GLU A 38 10.10 4.82 -6.98
N GLU A 39 10.34 5.10 -8.26
CA GLU A 39 9.46 5.90 -9.10
C GLU A 39 8.09 5.23 -9.28
N ALA A 40 8.05 3.91 -9.38
CA ALA A 40 6.80 3.16 -9.50
C ALA A 40 6.01 3.19 -8.19
N LEU A 41 6.68 3.03 -7.04
CA LEU A 41 6.03 3.11 -5.72
C LEU A 41 5.42 4.51 -5.51
N LEU A 42 6.20 5.56 -5.78
CA LEU A 42 5.73 6.95 -5.67
C LEU A 42 4.57 7.24 -6.62
N SER A 43 4.67 6.82 -7.90
CA SER A 43 3.61 7.03 -8.89
C SER A 43 2.31 6.33 -8.49
N VAL A 44 2.37 5.10 -7.98
CA VAL A 44 1.19 4.35 -7.54
C VAL A 44 0.57 4.96 -6.29
N ALA A 45 1.39 5.43 -5.35
CA ALA A 45 0.89 6.13 -4.17
C ALA A 45 0.21 7.45 -4.53
N GLN A 46 0.83 8.25 -5.39
CA GLN A 46 0.25 9.50 -5.86
C GLN A 46 -1.09 9.25 -6.55
N ASP A 47 -1.17 8.28 -7.46
CA ASP A 47 -2.41 7.96 -8.16
C ASP A 47 -3.50 7.46 -7.20
N SER A 48 -3.15 6.59 -6.26
CA SER A 48 -4.08 6.11 -5.25
C SER A 48 -4.60 7.23 -4.33
N LEU A 49 -3.77 8.23 -4.01
CA LEU A 49 -4.12 9.33 -3.10
C LEU A 49 -4.81 10.53 -3.78
N ARG A 50 -5.00 10.50 -5.12
CA ARG A 50 -5.64 11.60 -5.89
C ARG A 50 -7.05 11.95 -5.43
N ASP A 51 -7.80 10.97 -4.92
CA ASP A 51 -9.18 11.17 -4.46
C ASP A 51 -9.28 12.03 -3.18
N ILE A 52 -8.15 12.32 -2.54
CA ILE A 52 -8.10 13.14 -1.34
C ILE A 52 -8.14 14.63 -1.72
N LYS A 53 -9.12 15.36 -1.18
CA LYS A 53 -9.36 16.80 -1.45
C LYS A 53 -8.18 17.75 -1.17
N ARG A 54 -7.10 17.26 -0.54
CA ARG A 54 -5.92 18.02 -0.12
C ARG A 54 -4.76 17.72 -1.05
N THR A 55 -4.80 18.31 -2.23
CA THR A 55 -3.77 18.17 -3.28
C THR A 55 -2.40 18.66 -2.84
N ASP A 56 -2.34 19.60 -1.88
CA ASP A 56 -1.11 20.12 -1.27
C ASP A 56 -0.31 19.07 -0.48
N LEU A 57 -0.97 18.01 -0.01
CA LEU A 57 -0.35 17.01 0.87
C LEU A 57 -0.06 15.67 0.17
N ILE A 58 -0.54 15.48 -1.06
CA ILE A 58 -0.45 14.19 -1.78
C ILE A 58 1.00 13.75 -1.91
N GLU A 59 1.91 14.64 -2.30
CA GLU A 59 3.33 14.31 -2.49
C GLU A 59 4.00 13.92 -1.17
N SER A 60 3.76 14.67 -0.11
CA SER A 60 4.29 14.34 1.23
C SER A 60 3.74 13.01 1.75
N MET A 61 2.48 12.71 1.47
CA MET A 61 1.84 11.45 1.87
C MET A 61 2.35 10.27 1.06
N ALA A 62 2.56 10.43 -0.25
CA ALA A 62 3.18 9.42 -1.09
C ALA A 62 4.60 9.09 -0.63
N ASN A 63 5.41 10.12 -0.35
CA ASN A 63 6.75 9.96 0.22
C ASN A 63 6.71 9.22 1.56
N MET A 64 5.76 9.53 2.44
CA MET A 64 5.59 8.82 3.71
C MET A 64 5.29 7.33 3.50
N CYS A 65 4.35 6.99 2.61
CA CYS A 65 4.01 5.61 2.29
C CYS A 65 5.22 4.85 1.71
N TYR A 66 5.99 5.50 0.85
CA TYR A 66 7.24 4.96 0.31
C TYR A 66 8.27 4.67 1.42
N THR A 67 8.57 5.64 2.29
CA THR A 67 9.52 5.46 3.39
C THR A 67 9.10 4.34 4.34
N ILE A 68 7.80 4.24 4.65
CA ILE A 68 7.27 3.13 5.46
C ILE A 68 7.55 1.80 4.76
N HIS A 69 7.26 1.68 3.46
CA HIS A 69 7.49 0.45 2.71
C HIS A 69 8.96 0.04 2.69
N GLN A 70 9.87 0.99 2.44
CA GLN A 70 11.31 0.72 2.46
C GLN A 70 11.79 0.29 3.86
N SER A 71 11.33 0.95 4.92
CA SER A 71 11.72 0.57 6.28
C SER A 71 11.33 -0.87 6.63
N VAL A 72 10.19 -1.36 6.10
CA VAL A 72 9.77 -2.75 6.27
C VAL A 72 10.70 -3.68 5.49
N GLY A 73 11.10 -3.30 4.27
CA GLY A 73 12.12 -4.01 3.49
C GLY A 73 13.41 -4.22 4.28
N ASP A 74 13.98 -3.15 4.83
CA ASP A 74 15.20 -3.23 5.64
C ASP A 74 15.00 -4.11 6.90
N MET A 75 13.83 -3.99 7.54
CA MET A 75 13.49 -4.81 8.70
C MET A 75 13.41 -6.30 8.35
N THR A 76 12.99 -6.67 7.14
CA THR A 76 12.93 -8.09 6.74
C THR A 76 14.30 -8.74 6.70
N VAL A 77 15.33 -7.99 6.26
CA VAL A 77 16.71 -8.46 6.20
C VAL A 77 17.21 -8.74 7.62
N ARG A 78 17.04 -7.78 8.51
CA ARG A 78 17.41 -7.92 9.92
C ARG A 78 16.63 -9.06 10.60
N PHE A 79 15.34 -9.19 10.33
CA PHE A 79 14.50 -10.26 10.87
C PHE A 79 14.99 -11.64 10.44
N PHE A 80 15.45 -11.78 9.18
CA PHE A 80 16.05 -13.03 8.72
C PHE A 80 17.37 -13.33 9.44
N GLU A 81 18.21 -12.33 9.68
CA GLU A 81 19.49 -12.50 10.39
C GLU A 81 19.28 -12.98 11.83
N GLU A 82 18.33 -12.37 12.54
CA GLU A 82 18.06 -12.67 13.95
C GLU A 82 17.27 -13.96 14.14
N MET A 83 16.20 -14.17 13.35
CA MET A 83 15.22 -15.24 13.59
C MET A 83 15.31 -16.38 12.59
N ARG A 84 16.13 -16.26 11.53
CA ARG A 84 16.23 -17.23 10.42
C ARG A 84 14.88 -17.55 9.77
N ARG A 85 13.97 -16.58 9.76
CA ARG A 85 12.63 -16.68 9.16
C ARG A 85 12.48 -15.65 8.06
N HIS A 86 12.08 -16.11 6.87
CA HIS A 86 11.80 -15.23 5.75
C HIS A 86 10.44 -14.54 5.92
N TYR A 87 10.43 -13.22 5.73
CA TYR A 87 9.22 -12.43 5.52
C TYR A 87 9.35 -11.75 4.16
N TYR A 88 8.33 -11.88 3.32
CA TYR A 88 8.37 -11.37 1.95
C TYR A 88 7.51 -10.11 1.85
N VAL A 89 8.13 -9.01 1.44
CA VAL A 89 7.43 -7.79 1.08
C VAL A 89 7.06 -7.89 -0.40
N THR A 90 5.78 -7.70 -0.72
CA THR A 90 5.28 -7.78 -2.10
C THR A 90 4.61 -6.48 -2.50
N PRO A 91 4.53 -6.16 -3.81
CA PRO A 91 3.75 -5.01 -4.28
C PRO A 91 2.29 -5.05 -3.80
N SER A 92 1.71 -6.25 -3.66
CA SER A 92 0.37 -6.41 -3.08
C SER A 92 0.28 -5.91 -1.63
N SER A 93 1.32 -6.14 -0.82
CA SER A 93 1.42 -5.59 0.54
C SER A 93 1.45 -4.06 0.55
N TYR A 94 2.08 -3.44 -0.46
CA TYR A 94 2.09 -1.98 -0.62
C TYR A 94 0.71 -1.42 -0.98
N LEU A 95 0.00 -2.07 -1.91
CA LEU A 95 -1.36 -1.68 -2.26
C LEU A 95 -2.33 -1.81 -1.06
N GLU A 96 -2.13 -2.84 -0.24
CA GLU A 96 -2.92 -3.01 0.99
C GLU A 96 -2.61 -1.91 2.01
N LEU A 97 -1.35 -1.46 2.14
CA LEU A 97 -0.99 -0.29 2.95
C LEU A 97 -1.76 0.97 2.50
N LEU A 98 -1.78 1.26 1.20
CA LEU A 98 -2.50 2.42 0.65
C LEU A 98 -4.01 2.33 0.92
N LYS A 99 -4.60 1.15 0.74
CA LYS A 99 -6.02 0.90 1.03
C LYS A 99 -6.35 1.10 2.51
N GLN A 100 -5.50 0.59 3.41
CA GLN A 100 -5.66 0.78 4.84
C GLN A 100 -5.52 2.24 5.25
N TYR A 101 -4.58 2.95 4.63
CA TYR A 101 -4.40 4.38 4.83
C TYR A 101 -5.67 5.16 4.49
N HIS A 102 -6.27 4.89 3.32
CA HIS A 102 -7.56 5.48 2.93
C HIS A 102 -8.67 5.23 3.94
N SER A 103 -8.85 3.96 4.33
CA SER A 103 -9.88 3.59 5.31
C SER A 103 -9.67 4.29 6.66
N LEU A 104 -8.42 4.39 7.11
CA LEU A 104 -8.08 5.08 8.35
C LEU A 104 -8.34 6.58 8.25
N LEU A 105 -7.96 7.21 7.14
CA LEU A 105 -8.17 8.64 6.89
C LEU A 105 -9.66 8.99 6.89
N GLU A 106 -10.48 8.20 6.20
CA GLU A 106 -11.93 8.39 6.17
C GLU A 106 -12.53 8.27 7.57
N LYS A 107 -12.14 7.23 8.32
CA LYS A 107 -12.60 7.02 9.69
C LYS A 107 -12.23 8.18 10.60
N LYS A 108 -11.00 8.68 10.53
CA LYS A 108 -10.52 9.80 11.34
C LYS A 108 -11.22 11.10 10.95
N THR A 109 -11.39 11.36 9.65
CA THR A 109 -12.10 12.54 9.15
C THR A 109 -13.55 12.56 9.63
N LYS A 110 -14.25 11.42 9.56
CA LYS A 110 -15.61 11.29 10.09
C LYS A 110 -15.68 11.53 11.60
N GLN A 111 -14.73 10.99 12.36
CA GLN A 111 -14.65 11.21 13.82
C GLN A 111 -14.46 12.70 14.15
N THR A 112 -13.51 13.37 13.49
CA THR A 112 -13.26 14.80 13.70
C THR A 112 -14.46 15.66 13.29
N THR A 113 -15.08 15.35 12.15
CA THR A 113 -16.28 16.05 11.66
C THR A 113 -17.42 15.91 12.66
N TYR A 114 -17.67 14.70 13.17
CA TYR A 114 -18.69 14.45 14.18
C TYR A 114 -18.45 15.25 15.47
N MET A 115 -17.21 15.29 15.96
CA MET A 115 -16.86 16.07 17.16
C MET A 115 -17.06 17.58 16.94
N ARG A 116 -16.67 18.09 15.78
CA ARG A 116 -16.90 19.49 15.38
C ARG A 116 -18.39 19.81 15.36
N ASP A 117 -19.20 18.97 14.71
CA ASP A 117 -20.64 19.21 14.56
C ASP A 117 -21.35 19.17 15.92
N ARG A 118 -20.91 18.27 16.82
CA ARG A 118 -21.43 18.22 18.19
C ARG A 118 -21.18 19.53 18.94
N ILE A 119 -19.96 20.09 18.82
CA ILE A 119 -19.60 21.37 19.45
C ILE A 119 -20.39 22.52 18.81
N GLN A 120 -20.47 22.56 17.49
CA GLN A 120 -21.22 23.59 16.76
C GLN A 120 -22.69 23.61 17.15
N ASN A 121 -23.33 22.43 17.23
CA ASN A 121 -24.72 22.31 17.66
C ASN A 121 -24.91 22.75 19.13
N GLY A 122 -23.96 22.42 20.01
CA GLY A 122 -23.98 22.90 21.40
C GLY A 122 -23.90 24.43 21.48
N LEU A 123 -23.00 25.02 20.71
CA LEU A 123 -22.83 26.47 20.65
C LEU A 123 -24.05 27.18 20.07
N HIS A 124 -24.67 26.62 19.03
CA HIS A 124 -25.89 27.17 18.42
C HIS A 124 -27.03 27.28 19.42
N LYS A 125 -27.29 26.22 20.20
CA LYS A 125 -28.31 26.21 21.26
C LYS A 125 -28.05 27.26 22.34
N LEU A 126 -26.78 27.50 22.69
CA LEU A 126 -26.41 28.55 23.65
C LEU A 126 -26.73 29.94 23.12
N TYR A 127 -26.43 30.20 21.84
CA TYR A 127 -26.78 31.47 21.21
C TYR A 127 -28.28 31.69 21.11
N GLU A 128 -29.05 30.67 20.70
CA GLU A 128 -30.53 30.76 20.65
C GLU A 128 -31.13 31.10 22.02
N THR A 129 -30.59 30.51 23.10
CA THR A 129 -31.07 30.80 24.47
C THR A 129 -30.72 32.22 24.90
N ASN A 130 -29.57 32.74 24.44
CA ASN A 130 -29.11 34.09 24.78
C ASN A 130 -29.83 35.20 23.98
N GLU A 131 -30.34 34.92 22.78
CA GLU A 131 -31.16 35.89 22.02
C GLU A 131 -32.62 35.98 22.51
N LEU A 132 -33.11 34.95 23.21
CA LEU A 132 -34.47 34.89 23.75
C LEU A 132 -34.62 35.58 25.13
N VAL A 133 -33.52 35.99 25.77
CA VAL A 133 -33.47 36.67 27.07
C VAL A 133 -33.17 38.15 26.87
#